data_AF-A0A949FPE0-F1
#
_entry.id   AF-A0A949FPE0-F1
#
_cell.length_a   1.000
_cell.length_b   1.000
_cell.length_c   1.000
_cell.angle_alpha   90.00
_cell.angle_beta   90.00
_cell.angle_gamma   90.00
#
_symmetry.space_group_name_H-M   'P 1'
#
loop_
_entity.id
_entity.type
_entity.pdbx_description
1 polymer ?
#
loop_
_entity_poly.entity_id
_entity_poly.type
_entity_poly.pdbx_seq_one_letter_code
_entity_poly.pdbx_strand_id
1 'polypeptide(L)'
;MKGYLGVGALLVIASAQPFAWADDEVKKDLANKDAKPGTSLPSDEAPKAPASWTSLAVYPPTIKFSAQNAAQHVIAVALRSDGVTQDVTDQVEWMIASPDKVHWKDHVLTPKADGETEVIANWQGLKAVAKVELSHSSTPRPISFESDVLPVLTKVGCNTGSCHGAARGKDGFRLSLFGYDPLGDYQRITREIGIRRINLAVPEQSLMLLKATGAVQHSGGKKIEPNSKHYETLLSWLKSGAPADATRPPAVTKVDVYPPQAVIEGEGKVQRLVAVATYADGTQRDVWDLASFTTNNERSAAVAIDGKVTSGVRGEAFVMARFDTHTVGSQVLALPDRLDYRAPVAEGNYIDNLVKAKLQKLRLPESGICSDEDFVRRSTIDITGLLPTEEETAQFVADPSPDKRSRWIDNLLERKEFSEIWAMKWSDLLMIKSTNQVSYKAAYLYYNWLTNKIASNTPIDQIVRDLITATGGTFQNPATNFYQVELDRLKLSENVAQVFMG
;
A
#
# COMPACT_ATOMS: atom_id res chain seq x y z
N MET A 1 2.23 20.11 -28.19
CA MET A 1 1.33 19.45 -27.21
C MET A 1 0.63 18.27 -27.89
N LYS A 2 1.25 17.08 -27.88
CA LYS A 2 0.72 15.83 -28.46
C LYS A 2 0.76 14.66 -27.44
N GLY A 3 1.02 14.96 -26.16
CA GLY A 3 1.62 14.00 -25.23
C GLY A 3 0.72 13.43 -24.14
N TYR A 4 -0.54 13.08 -24.40
CA TYR A 4 -1.39 12.47 -23.36
C TYR A 4 -1.68 10.97 -23.55
N LEU A 5 -1.62 10.41 -24.77
CA LEU A 5 -1.72 8.94 -24.96
C LEU A 5 -0.38 8.21 -24.99
N GLY A 6 0.72 8.87 -25.40
CA GLY A 6 2.07 8.29 -25.32
C GLY A 6 2.52 7.97 -23.89
N VAL A 7 1.88 8.59 -22.90
CA VAL A 7 2.19 8.45 -21.46
C VAL A 7 1.63 7.13 -20.90
N GLY A 8 0.49 6.65 -21.43
CA GLY A 8 -0.07 5.35 -21.05
C GLY A 8 0.74 4.18 -21.61
N ALA A 9 1.35 4.36 -22.79
CA ALA A 9 2.24 3.37 -23.39
C ALA A 9 3.53 3.19 -22.60
N LEU A 10 4.22 4.28 -22.27
CA LEU A 10 5.50 4.21 -21.58
C LEU A 10 5.42 3.77 -20.11
N LEU A 11 4.30 3.97 -19.42
CA LEU A 11 4.16 3.50 -18.04
C LEU A 11 3.95 1.99 -17.92
N VAL A 12 3.35 1.33 -18.93
CA VAL A 12 3.22 -0.13 -18.98
C VAL A 12 4.56 -0.81 -19.31
N ILE A 13 5.46 -0.11 -20.02
CA ILE A 13 6.79 -0.61 -20.39
C ILE A 13 7.72 -0.79 -19.18
N ALA A 14 7.52 -0.02 -18.10
CA ALA A 14 8.35 -0.13 -16.89
C ALA A 14 7.86 -1.17 -15.88
N SER A 15 6.67 -1.77 -16.07
CA SER A 15 6.07 -2.73 -15.14
C SER A 15 5.88 -4.14 -15.72
N ALA A 16 6.48 -4.45 -16.88
CA ALA A 16 6.41 -5.79 -17.44
C ALA A 16 7.16 -6.79 -16.54
N GLN A 17 6.40 -7.54 -15.73
CA GLN A 17 6.83 -8.86 -15.30
C GLN A 17 7.14 -9.71 -16.54
N PRO A 18 8.16 -10.57 -16.49
CA PRO A 18 8.55 -11.36 -17.65
C PRO A 18 7.39 -12.28 -18.07
N PHE A 19 6.85 -12.06 -19.27
CA PHE A 19 5.92 -12.99 -19.89
C PHE A 19 6.67 -14.30 -20.18
N ALA A 20 6.16 -15.38 -19.59
CA ALA A 20 6.73 -16.72 -19.65
C ALA A 20 6.43 -17.39 -21.00
N TRP A 21 7.21 -17.07 -22.03
CA TRP A 21 7.42 -17.93 -23.20
C TRP A 21 8.90 -17.85 -23.60
N ALA A 22 9.72 -18.59 -22.86
CA ALA A 22 11.08 -18.91 -23.26
C ALA A 22 11.21 -20.43 -23.22
N ASP A 23 11.42 -21.03 -24.40
CA ASP A 23 11.84 -22.42 -24.53
C ASP A 23 13.06 -22.69 -23.65
N ASP A 24 13.14 -23.91 -23.10
CA ASP A 24 14.16 -24.30 -22.12
C ASP A 24 15.61 -24.24 -22.65
N GLU A 25 15.83 -24.02 -23.95
CA GLU A 25 17.15 -23.71 -24.52
C GLU A 25 17.59 -22.25 -24.29
N VAL A 26 16.68 -21.27 -24.28
CA VAL A 26 17.03 -19.85 -24.07
C VAL A 26 17.43 -19.56 -22.61
N LYS A 27 16.93 -20.37 -21.66
CA LYS A 27 17.33 -20.28 -20.25
C LYS A 27 18.76 -20.76 -19.99
N LYS A 28 19.32 -21.64 -20.84
CA LYS A 28 20.71 -22.11 -20.72
C LYS A 28 21.72 -21.07 -21.20
N ASP A 29 21.39 -20.30 -22.24
CA ASP A 29 22.30 -19.28 -22.78
C ASP A 29 22.37 -18.00 -21.93
N LEU A 30 21.35 -17.73 -21.12
CA LEU A 30 21.39 -16.65 -20.12
C LEU A 30 22.15 -17.02 -18.84
N ALA A 31 22.40 -18.31 -18.60
CA ALA A 31 23.17 -18.79 -17.46
C ALA A 31 24.69 -18.86 -17.73
N ASN A 32 25.14 -18.64 -18.98
CA ASN A 32 26.53 -18.83 -19.38
C ASN A 32 27.10 -17.68 -20.22
N LYS A 33 26.91 -16.44 -19.73
CA LYS A 33 27.74 -15.31 -20.16
C LYS A 33 28.33 -14.65 -18.92
N ASP A 34 29.58 -14.99 -18.66
CA ASP A 34 30.52 -14.14 -17.94
C ASP A 34 30.58 -12.78 -18.66
N ALA A 35 29.71 -11.87 -18.25
CA ALA A 35 29.82 -10.47 -18.61
C ALA A 35 31.12 -9.97 -17.96
N LYS A 36 32.18 -9.90 -18.77
CA LYS A 36 33.39 -9.16 -18.41
C LYS A 36 32.96 -7.76 -17.95
N PRO A 37 33.48 -7.25 -16.81
CA PRO A 37 33.14 -5.92 -16.36
C PRO A 37 33.54 -4.93 -17.45
N GLY A 38 32.54 -4.21 -17.97
CA GLY A 38 32.76 -3.07 -18.84
C GLY A 38 33.72 -2.10 -18.15
N THR A 39 34.71 -1.64 -18.91
CA THR A 39 35.75 -0.70 -18.49
C THR A 39 35.20 0.40 -17.59
N SER A 40 35.71 0.45 -16.36
CA SER A 40 35.45 1.53 -15.40
C SER A 40 35.76 2.88 -16.05
N LEU A 41 34.77 3.77 -16.10
CA LEU A 41 35.02 5.19 -16.36
C LEU A 41 35.97 5.73 -15.27
N PRO A 42 36.93 6.62 -15.62
CA PRO A 42 37.88 7.15 -14.65
C PRO A 42 37.15 7.85 -13.49
N SER A 43 37.52 7.48 -12.26
CA SER A 43 36.99 8.06 -11.04
C SER A 43 37.79 9.32 -10.67
N ASP A 44 37.47 10.46 -11.29
CA ASP A 44 38.08 11.75 -10.94
C ASP A 44 37.23 12.57 -9.95
N GLU A 45 36.18 12.00 -9.37
CA GLU A 45 35.48 12.63 -8.24
C GLU A 45 36.02 12.14 -6.90
N ALA A 46 36.43 13.09 -6.07
CA ALA A 46 36.88 12.85 -4.70
C ALA A 46 35.86 12.02 -3.91
N PRO A 47 36.30 11.12 -3.00
CA PRO A 47 35.40 10.30 -2.21
C PRO A 47 34.39 11.19 -1.46
N LYS A 48 33.11 10.92 -1.67
CA LYS A 48 32.00 11.62 -1.00
C LYS A 48 32.23 11.49 0.51
N ALA A 49 32.21 12.62 1.22
CA ALA A 49 32.39 12.64 2.67
C ALA A 49 31.47 11.60 3.35
N PRO A 50 31.94 10.91 4.40
CA PRO A 50 31.14 9.89 5.08
C PRO A 50 29.82 10.52 5.55
N ALA A 51 28.71 9.87 5.22
CA ALA A 51 27.38 10.37 5.54
C ALA A 51 27.22 10.51 7.06
N SER A 52 26.75 11.66 7.51
CA SER A 52 26.58 11.99 8.94
C SER A 52 25.11 12.06 9.33
N TRP A 53 24.79 11.84 10.59
CA TRP A 53 23.44 12.05 11.12
C TRP A 53 23.11 13.54 11.14
N THR A 54 21.97 13.91 10.57
CA THR A 54 21.57 15.32 10.35
C THR A 54 20.39 15.74 11.21
N SER A 55 19.50 14.80 11.56
CA SER A 55 18.35 15.10 12.43
C SER A 55 17.87 13.87 13.18
N LEU A 56 17.11 14.13 14.24
CA LEU A 56 16.43 13.16 15.07
C LEU A 56 14.95 13.56 15.12
N ALA A 57 14.05 12.58 15.12
CA ALA A 57 12.62 12.82 15.31
C ALA A 57 12.08 11.87 16.40
N VAL A 58 11.17 12.37 17.21
CA VAL A 58 10.37 11.57 18.15
C VAL A 58 8.97 11.41 17.57
N TYR A 59 8.46 10.19 17.57
CA TYR A 59 7.12 9.88 17.10
C TYR A 59 6.26 9.23 18.18
N PRO A 60 4.97 9.58 18.24
CA PRO A 60 4.34 10.69 17.50
C PRO A 60 4.86 12.06 17.99
N PRO A 61 4.83 13.13 17.17
CA PRO A 61 5.37 14.44 17.54
C PRO A 61 4.53 15.18 18.59
N THR A 62 3.25 14.82 18.68
CA THR A 62 2.32 15.29 19.71
C THR A 62 1.57 14.07 20.26
N ILE A 63 1.43 14.02 21.57
CA ILE A 63 0.75 12.97 22.32
C ILE A 63 -0.35 13.63 23.13
N LYS A 64 -1.59 13.16 22.98
CA LYS A 64 -2.74 13.66 23.75
C LYS A 64 -3.36 12.53 24.55
N PHE A 65 -3.35 12.65 25.87
CA PHE A 65 -4.04 11.76 26.79
C PHE A 65 -5.38 12.34 27.23
N SER A 66 -6.42 11.50 27.24
CA SER A 66 -7.78 11.86 27.65
C SER A 66 -8.40 10.87 28.66
N ALA A 67 -7.61 9.99 29.27
CA ALA A 67 -8.06 9.03 30.26
C ALA A 67 -6.90 8.43 31.06
N GLN A 68 -7.16 8.03 32.32
CA GLN A 68 -6.17 7.41 33.22
C GLN A 68 -5.51 6.15 32.66
N ASN A 69 -6.27 5.29 31.98
CA ASN A 69 -5.81 4.01 31.44
C ASN A 69 -5.27 4.10 30.01
N ALA A 70 -5.01 5.32 29.51
CA ALA A 70 -4.41 5.53 28.20
C ALA A 70 -2.90 5.20 28.23
N ALA A 71 -2.38 4.82 27.07
CA ALA A 71 -0.96 4.54 26.88
C ALA A 71 -0.54 5.00 25.48
N GLN A 72 0.73 5.37 25.32
CA GLN A 72 1.31 5.76 24.04
C GLN A 72 2.74 5.24 23.91
N HIS A 73 2.98 4.42 22.89
CA HIS A 73 4.32 4.02 22.46
C HIS A 73 5.01 5.21 21.80
N VAL A 74 6.29 5.38 22.11
CA VAL A 74 7.13 6.44 21.58
C VAL A 74 8.36 5.80 20.95
N ILE A 75 8.71 6.27 19.75
CA ILE A 75 9.92 5.84 19.04
C ILE A 75 10.76 7.04 18.64
N ALA A 76 12.06 6.82 18.44
CA ALA A 76 12.97 7.82 17.91
C ALA A 76 13.64 7.32 16.63
N VAL A 77 13.62 8.16 15.60
CA VAL A 77 14.20 7.85 14.29
C VAL A 77 15.20 8.93 13.90
N ALA A 78 16.43 8.53 13.64
CA ALA A 78 17.50 9.40 13.15
C ALA A 78 17.52 9.41 11.63
N LEU A 79 17.83 10.56 11.03
CA LEU A 79 18.02 10.75 9.60
C LEU A 79 19.49 11.07 9.31
N ARG A 80 20.04 10.38 8.31
CA ARG A 80 21.39 10.59 7.79
C ARG A 80 21.35 11.50 6.56
N SER A 81 22.45 12.21 6.29
CA SER A 81 22.57 13.19 5.20
C SER A 81 22.28 12.65 3.79
N ASP A 82 22.31 11.33 3.62
CA ASP A 82 22.03 10.62 2.36
C ASP A 82 20.62 10.00 2.31
N GLY A 83 19.75 10.41 3.24
CA GLY A 83 18.34 10.02 3.31
C GLY A 83 18.05 8.75 4.10
N VAL A 84 19.08 8.00 4.55
CA VAL A 84 18.88 6.78 5.34
C VAL A 84 18.33 7.13 6.72
N THR A 85 17.37 6.35 7.18
CA THR A 85 16.77 6.46 8.50
C THR A 85 17.16 5.28 9.37
N GLN A 86 17.28 5.50 10.67
CA GLN A 86 17.53 4.44 11.63
C GLN A 86 16.61 4.60 12.85
N ASP A 87 15.93 3.52 13.23
CA ASP A 87 15.32 3.39 14.56
C ASP A 87 16.43 3.37 15.62
N VAL A 88 16.48 4.43 16.42
CA VAL A 88 17.45 4.63 17.51
C VAL A 88 16.77 4.64 18.88
N THR A 89 15.52 4.16 18.96
CA THR A 89 14.68 4.21 20.18
C THR A 89 15.40 3.64 21.41
N ASP A 90 16.12 2.53 21.25
CA ASP A 90 16.85 1.87 22.34
C ASP A 90 18.25 2.48 22.61
N GLN A 91 18.72 3.37 21.75
CA GLN A 91 20.04 3.99 21.82
C GLN A 91 19.99 5.44 22.32
N VAL A 92 18.81 6.04 22.30
CA VAL A 92 18.55 7.42 22.71
C VAL A 92 18.57 7.54 24.24
N GLU A 93 19.12 8.64 24.72
CA GLU A 93 18.91 9.09 26.09
C GLU A 93 17.57 9.83 26.18
N TRP A 94 16.61 9.21 26.86
CA TRP A 94 15.26 9.75 27.05
C TRP A 94 15.18 10.60 28.32
N MET A 95 14.58 11.79 28.19
CA MET A 95 14.27 12.69 29.31
C MET A 95 12.81 13.12 29.25
N ILE A 96 12.15 13.12 30.40
CA ILE A 96 10.80 13.65 30.56
C ILE A 96 10.89 14.98 31.31
N ALA A 97 10.39 16.06 30.71
CA ALA A 97 10.51 17.40 31.30
C ALA A 97 9.81 17.51 32.68
N SER A 98 8.60 16.95 32.80
CA SER A 98 7.79 16.93 34.02
C SER A 98 7.41 15.48 34.40
N PRO A 99 8.30 14.72 35.07
CA PRO A 99 8.09 13.29 35.36
C PRO A 99 6.98 13.01 36.40
N ASP A 100 6.48 14.05 37.08
CA ASP A 100 5.28 13.98 37.92
C ASP A 100 4.00 13.82 37.09
N LYS A 101 4.01 14.19 35.79
CA LYS A 101 2.84 14.14 34.91
C LYS A 101 2.61 12.80 34.24
N VAL A 102 3.67 12.02 34.00
CA VAL A 102 3.59 10.76 33.22
C VAL A 102 4.47 9.68 33.82
N HIS A 103 4.02 8.43 33.76
CA HIS A 103 4.91 7.28 33.92
C HIS A 103 5.58 7.00 32.58
N TRP A 104 6.87 6.67 32.64
CA TRP A 104 7.65 6.20 31.49
C TRP A 104 8.19 4.81 31.80
N LYS A 105 7.87 3.84 30.95
CA LYS A 105 8.39 2.48 31.06
C LYS A 105 8.40 1.81 29.69
N ASP A 106 9.50 1.17 29.33
CA ASP A 106 9.66 0.39 28.09
C ASP A 106 9.22 1.16 26.82
N HIS A 107 9.60 2.45 26.75
CA HIS A 107 9.21 3.39 25.68
C HIS A 107 7.71 3.66 25.56
N VAL A 108 6.96 3.39 26.63
CA VAL A 108 5.53 3.67 26.74
C VAL A 108 5.30 4.75 27.80
N LEU A 109 4.54 5.78 27.41
CA LEU A 109 4.00 6.79 28.32
C LEU A 109 2.61 6.38 28.81
N THR A 110 2.34 6.60 30.10
CA THR A 110 0.98 6.59 30.66
C THR A 110 0.75 7.83 31.54
N PRO A 111 -0.48 8.36 31.61
CA PRO A 111 -0.77 9.60 32.31
C PRO A 111 -0.81 9.40 33.84
N LYS A 112 -0.31 10.40 34.59
CA LYS A 112 -0.46 10.49 36.07
C LYS A 112 -1.33 11.66 36.50
N ALA A 113 -1.12 12.82 35.88
CA ALA A 113 -1.75 14.07 36.27
C ALA A 113 -1.91 14.99 35.07
N ASP A 114 -2.98 15.79 35.09
CA ASP A 114 -3.31 16.72 34.01
C ASP A 114 -2.26 17.84 33.88
N GLY A 115 -2.19 18.41 32.68
CA GLY A 115 -1.26 19.47 32.30
C GLY A 115 -0.48 19.14 31.03
N GLU A 116 0.72 19.69 30.93
CA GLU A 116 1.59 19.52 29.76
C GLU A 116 2.99 19.07 30.21
N THR A 117 3.65 18.28 29.35
CA THR A 117 5.06 17.91 29.49
C THR A 117 5.65 17.64 28.11
N GLU A 118 6.95 17.37 28.05
CA GLU A 118 7.66 16.99 26.84
C GLU A 118 8.41 15.66 27.04
N VAL A 119 8.47 14.85 25.98
CA VAL A 119 9.41 13.74 25.86
C VAL A 119 10.56 14.19 24.97
N ILE A 120 11.77 14.12 25.50
CA ILE A 120 12.98 14.60 24.85
C ILE A 120 13.89 13.42 24.58
N ALA A 121 14.32 13.29 23.33
CA ALA A 121 15.29 12.33 22.87
C ALA A 121 16.63 13.03 22.58
N ASN A 122 17.72 12.57 23.18
CA ASN A 122 19.08 13.01 22.85
C ASN A 122 19.89 11.83 22.31
N TRP A 123 20.56 12.02 21.17
CA TRP A 123 21.41 10.99 20.57
C TRP A 123 22.47 11.61 19.66
N GLN A 124 23.74 11.30 19.92
CA GLN A 124 24.90 11.78 19.13
C GLN A 124 24.90 13.31 18.90
N GLY A 125 24.51 14.09 19.92
CA GLY A 125 24.43 15.56 19.84
C GLY A 125 23.17 16.10 19.14
N LEU A 126 22.32 15.23 18.58
CA LEU A 126 21.01 15.58 18.06
C LEU A 126 19.97 15.53 19.18
N LYS A 127 19.00 16.45 19.11
CA LYS A 127 17.88 16.56 20.05
C LYS A 127 16.56 16.57 19.29
N ALA A 128 15.57 15.84 19.79
CA ALA A 128 14.21 15.85 19.31
C ALA A 128 13.22 15.88 20.47
N VAL A 129 12.05 16.46 20.25
CA VAL A 129 11.05 16.69 21.30
C VAL A 129 9.66 16.33 20.77
N ALA A 130 8.90 15.57 21.57
CA ALA A 130 7.47 15.38 21.38
C ALA A 130 6.70 16.05 22.51
N LYS A 131 5.62 16.77 22.16
CA LYS A 131 4.75 17.44 23.13
C LYS A 131 3.74 16.47 23.70
N VAL A 132 3.46 16.57 24.99
CA VAL A 132 2.47 15.74 25.68
C VAL A 132 1.45 16.62 26.38
N GLU A 133 0.19 16.46 26.01
CA GLU A 133 -0.98 17.12 26.61
C GLU A 133 -1.78 16.07 27.39
N LEU A 134 -2.12 16.37 28.65
CA LEU A 134 -2.80 15.46 29.57
C LEU A 134 -4.08 16.08 30.10
N SER A 135 -5.18 15.37 29.87
CA SER A 135 -6.50 15.68 30.41
C SER A 135 -7.16 14.41 30.94
N HIS A 136 -7.99 14.56 31.97
CA HIS A 136 -8.75 13.45 32.56
C HIS A 136 -7.88 12.27 33.04
N SER A 137 -6.66 12.55 33.51
CA SER A 137 -5.68 11.55 33.97
C SER A 137 -6.12 10.80 35.23
N SER A 138 -7.13 11.31 35.94
CA SER A 138 -7.73 10.68 37.12
C SER A 138 -8.93 9.77 36.81
N THR A 139 -9.43 9.78 35.58
CA THR A 139 -10.68 9.09 35.21
C THR A 139 -10.38 8.01 34.17
N PRO A 140 -10.60 6.71 34.45
CA PRO A 140 -10.43 5.68 33.46
C PRO A 140 -11.56 5.73 32.43
N ARG A 141 -11.23 5.48 31.16
CA ARG A 141 -12.26 5.28 30.13
C ARG A 141 -12.88 3.90 30.31
N PRO A 142 -14.22 3.77 30.30
CA PRO A 142 -14.87 2.47 30.32
C PRO A 142 -14.55 1.67 29.05
N ILE A 143 -14.54 0.34 29.18
CA ILE A 143 -14.38 -0.55 28.04
C ILE A 143 -15.56 -0.41 27.08
N SER A 144 -15.26 -0.34 25.78
CA SER A 144 -16.23 -0.14 24.71
C SER A 144 -16.23 -1.33 23.76
N PHE A 145 -17.43 -1.72 23.30
CA PHE A 145 -17.53 -2.77 22.31
C PHE A 145 -17.01 -2.29 20.94
N GLU A 146 -17.50 -1.15 20.46
CA GLU A 146 -17.10 -0.58 19.16
C GLU A 146 -15.64 -0.13 19.15
N SER A 147 -15.15 0.46 20.23
CA SER A 147 -13.80 1.06 20.27
C SER A 147 -12.68 0.15 20.80
N ASP A 148 -12.99 -0.97 21.46
CA ASP A 148 -11.98 -1.89 22.01
C ASP A 148 -12.15 -3.33 21.54
N VAL A 149 -13.36 -3.89 21.62
CA VAL A 149 -13.63 -5.29 21.29
C VAL A 149 -13.59 -5.54 19.78
N LEU A 150 -14.30 -4.74 18.98
CA LEU A 150 -14.33 -4.90 17.52
C LEU A 150 -12.96 -4.74 16.86
N PRO A 151 -12.11 -3.76 17.25
CA PRO A 151 -10.75 -3.67 16.73
C PRO A 151 -9.92 -4.91 17.04
N VAL A 152 -10.06 -5.50 18.23
CA VAL A 152 -9.39 -6.79 18.54
C VAL A 152 -9.85 -7.89 17.60
N LEU A 153 -11.16 -8.06 17.38
CA LEU A 153 -11.69 -9.06 16.45
C LEU A 153 -11.16 -8.87 15.02
N THR A 154 -10.95 -7.62 14.61
CA THR A 154 -10.39 -7.25 13.31
C THR A 154 -8.91 -7.56 13.22
N LYS A 155 -8.14 -7.11 14.22
CA LYS A 155 -6.68 -7.33 14.32
C LYS A 155 -6.31 -8.80 14.23
N VAL A 156 -7.07 -9.67 14.89
CA VAL A 156 -6.79 -11.12 14.96
C VAL A 156 -7.48 -11.90 13.82
N GLY A 157 -8.18 -11.21 12.93
CA GLY A 157 -8.72 -11.75 11.69
C GLY A 157 -10.10 -12.41 11.77
N CYS A 158 -10.79 -12.34 12.91
CA CYS A 158 -12.08 -13.03 13.13
C CYS A 158 -13.18 -12.57 12.18
N ASN A 159 -13.27 -11.26 11.91
CA ASN A 159 -14.31 -10.64 11.08
C ASN A 159 -13.81 -10.29 9.66
N THR A 160 -12.78 -10.99 9.16
CA THR A 160 -12.30 -10.85 7.78
C THR A 160 -13.13 -11.68 6.81
N GLY A 161 -13.07 -11.37 5.52
CA GLY A 161 -13.80 -12.09 4.47
C GLY A 161 -13.45 -13.58 4.34
N SER A 162 -12.28 -13.99 4.87
CA SER A 162 -11.88 -15.41 4.93
C SER A 162 -12.57 -16.20 6.06
N CYS A 163 -13.09 -15.50 7.08
CA CYS A 163 -13.64 -16.06 8.32
C CYS A 163 -15.09 -15.60 8.55
N HIS A 164 -15.45 -15.14 9.74
CA HIS A 164 -16.84 -14.78 10.07
C HIS A 164 -17.32 -13.51 9.36
N GLY A 165 -16.41 -12.70 8.80
CA GLY A 165 -16.74 -11.55 7.95
C GLY A 165 -17.13 -11.90 6.51
N ALA A 166 -17.08 -13.18 6.13
CA ALA A 166 -17.61 -13.62 4.84
C ALA A 166 -19.11 -13.31 4.73
N ALA A 167 -19.63 -13.09 3.51
CA ALA A 167 -21.04 -12.76 3.29
C ALA A 167 -22.03 -13.77 3.94
N ARG A 168 -21.64 -15.05 3.98
CA ARG A 168 -22.40 -16.15 4.63
C ARG A 168 -21.93 -16.49 6.05
N GLY A 169 -20.88 -15.84 6.55
CA GLY A 169 -20.19 -16.22 7.78
C GLY A 169 -19.51 -17.60 7.68
N LYS A 170 -19.22 -18.19 8.84
CA LYS A 170 -18.70 -19.56 8.98
C LYS A 170 -19.47 -20.30 10.07
N ASP A 171 -19.83 -21.55 9.80
CA ASP A 171 -20.47 -22.46 10.76
C ASP A 171 -21.70 -21.84 11.48
N GLY A 172 -22.52 -21.08 10.73
CA GLY A 172 -23.71 -20.41 11.28
C GLY A 172 -23.43 -19.19 12.15
N PHE A 173 -22.21 -18.65 12.13
CA PHE A 173 -21.86 -17.39 12.80
C PHE A 173 -21.28 -16.38 11.79
N ARG A 174 -21.92 -15.21 11.73
CA ARG A 174 -21.55 -14.10 10.84
C ARG A 174 -21.26 -12.85 11.65
N LEU A 175 -20.17 -12.19 11.28
CA LEU A 175 -19.83 -10.83 11.69
C LEU A 175 -19.82 -9.96 10.45
N SER A 176 -19.95 -8.65 10.64
CA SER A 176 -19.77 -7.68 9.57
C SER A 176 -18.31 -7.66 9.13
N LEU A 177 -18.09 -7.46 7.82
CA LEU A 177 -16.74 -7.39 7.27
C LEU A 177 -15.99 -6.21 7.91
N PHE A 178 -14.90 -6.51 8.61
CA PHE A 178 -14.07 -5.54 9.34
C PHE A 178 -14.80 -4.69 10.40
N GLY A 179 -15.97 -5.13 10.90
CA GLY A 179 -16.68 -4.43 11.97
C GLY A 179 -17.54 -3.26 11.52
N TYR A 180 -17.93 -3.18 10.24
CA TYR A 180 -18.77 -2.10 9.69
C TYR A 180 -20.22 -2.05 10.19
N ASP A 181 -20.71 -3.06 10.92
CA ASP A 181 -22.00 -3.05 11.63
C ASP A 181 -21.80 -3.40 13.12
N PRO A 182 -21.31 -2.44 13.94
CA PRO A 182 -21.03 -2.67 15.36
C PRO A 182 -22.23 -3.18 16.16
N LEU A 183 -23.40 -2.57 15.94
CA LEU A 183 -24.62 -2.93 16.66
C LEU A 183 -25.05 -4.36 16.33
N GLY A 184 -25.07 -4.73 15.05
CA GLY A 184 -25.40 -6.08 14.66
C GLY A 184 -24.36 -7.10 15.13
N ASP A 185 -23.07 -6.78 15.09
CA ASP A 185 -22.01 -7.67 15.59
C ASP A 185 -22.13 -7.93 17.09
N TYR A 186 -22.43 -6.89 17.87
CA TYR A 186 -22.74 -7.04 19.30
C TYR A 186 -23.92 -8.00 19.52
N GLN A 187 -25.01 -7.84 18.77
CA GLN A 187 -26.19 -8.73 18.89
C GLN A 187 -25.86 -10.18 18.52
N ARG A 188 -25.10 -10.40 17.45
CA ARG A 188 -24.70 -11.73 16.97
C ARG A 188 -23.77 -12.45 17.94
N ILE A 189 -22.89 -11.71 18.60
CA ILE A 189 -22.01 -12.25 19.66
C ILE A 189 -22.82 -12.56 20.93
N THR A 190 -23.64 -11.61 21.39
CA THR A 190 -24.19 -11.65 22.75
C THR A 190 -25.59 -12.23 22.88
N ARG A 191 -26.36 -12.36 21.79
CA ARG A 191 -27.79 -12.76 21.84
C ARG A 191 -28.15 -13.89 20.89
N GLU A 192 -27.57 -13.92 19.69
CA GLU A 192 -27.90 -14.94 18.70
C GLU A 192 -27.60 -16.35 19.23
N ILE A 193 -28.52 -17.29 19.02
CA ILE A 193 -28.45 -18.66 19.57
C ILE A 193 -28.37 -18.68 21.13
N GLY A 194 -29.12 -17.80 21.79
CA GLY A 194 -29.39 -17.89 23.24
C GLY A 194 -28.12 -17.83 24.10
N ILE A 195 -27.33 -16.76 23.93
CA ILE A 195 -26.10 -16.42 24.68
C ILE A 195 -24.93 -17.42 24.61
N ARG A 196 -25.02 -18.52 23.86
CA ARG A 196 -24.04 -19.63 23.86
C ARG A 196 -22.57 -19.25 23.57
N ARG A 197 -22.31 -18.08 22.98
CA ARG A 197 -20.95 -17.62 22.63
C ARG A 197 -20.22 -16.95 23.80
N ILE A 198 -20.96 -16.47 24.80
CA ILE A 198 -20.43 -15.79 25.98
C ILE A 198 -20.91 -16.48 27.25
N ASN A 199 -20.08 -16.46 28.29
CA ASN A 199 -20.44 -16.96 29.61
C ASN A 199 -20.15 -15.87 30.62
N LEU A 200 -21.19 -15.16 31.07
CA LEU A 200 -21.01 -14.05 32.03
C LEU A 200 -20.82 -14.52 33.48
N ALA A 201 -21.17 -15.79 33.78
CA ALA A 201 -20.92 -16.38 35.09
C ALA A 201 -19.47 -16.81 35.27
N VAL A 202 -18.85 -17.32 34.19
CA VAL A 202 -17.43 -17.68 34.13
C VAL A 202 -16.83 -17.13 32.83
N PRO A 203 -16.47 -15.83 32.78
CA PRO A 203 -15.98 -15.14 31.58
C PRO A 203 -14.90 -15.88 30.80
N GLU A 204 -13.94 -16.49 31.49
CA GLU A 204 -12.84 -17.26 30.91
C GLU A 204 -13.31 -18.50 30.12
N GLN A 205 -14.50 -19.03 30.44
CA GLN A 205 -15.15 -20.17 29.77
C GLN A 205 -16.08 -19.73 28.63
N SER A 206 -16.08 -18.44 28.25
CA SER A 206 -16.81 -17.97 27.09
C SER A 206 -16.31 -18.66 25.83
N LEU A 207 -17.22 -19.27 25.06
CA LEU A 207 -16.86 -20.03 23.86
C LEU A 207 -16.04 -19.20 22.87
N MET A 208 -16.32 -17.89 22.74
CA MET A 208 -15.53 -17.00 21.90
C MET A 208 -14.04 -16.93 22.31
N LEU A 209 -13.75 -16.93 23.61
CA LEU A 209 -12.36 -16.95 24.13
C LEU A 209 -11.72 -18.33 23.94
N LEU A 210 -12.46 -19.40 24.24
CA LEU A 210 -11.96 -20.77 24.12
C LEU A 210 -11.63 -21.14 22.66
N LYS A 211 -12.44 -20.69 21.70
CA LYS A 211 -12.17 -20.87 20.26
C LYS A 211 -11.02 -19.98 19.80
N ALA A 212 -10.96 -18.73 20.24
CA ALA A 212 -9.89 -17.81 19.88
C ALA A 212 -8.51 -18.27 20.38
N THR A 213 -8.45 -18.84 21.58
CA THR A 213 -7.21 -19.38 22.17
C THR A 213 -6.86 -20.79 21.72
N GLY A 214 -7.77 -21.47 21.01
CA GLY A 214 -7.60 -22.85 20.57
C GLY A 214 -7.82 -23.89 21.69
N ALA A 215 -8.28 -23.49 22.87
CA ALA A 215 -8.66 -24.41 23.95
C ALA A 215 -9.83 -25.31 23.57
N VAL A 216 -10.68 -24.87 22.63
CA VAL A 216 -11.68 -25.68 21.95
C VAL A 216 -11.43 -25.64 20.45
N GLN A 217 -11.61 -26.78 19.77
CA GLN A 217 -11.39 -26.91 18.33
C GLN A 217 -12.12 -25.83 17.53
N HIS A 218 -11.39 -25.08 16.70
CA HIS A 218 -11.90 -24.00 15.87
C HIS A 218 -11.37 -24.17 14.45
N SER A 219 -12.25 -24.17 13.45
CA SER A 219 -11.89 -24.29 12.03
C SER A 219 -10.98 -23.16 11.55
N GLY A 220 -11.11 -21.96 12.13
CA GLY A 220 -10.20 -20.83 11.87
C GLY A 220 -8.84 -20.91 12.60
N GLY A 221 -8.59 -21.95 13.38
CA GLY A 221 -7.37 -22.13 14.19
C GLY A 221 -7.29 -21.21 15.40
N LYS A 222 -6.15 -21.28 16.10
CA LYS A 222 -5.81 -20.37 17.20
C LYS A 222 -5.54 -18.96 16.64
N LYS A 223 -6.17 -17.94 17.23
CA LYS A 223 -6.06 -16.53 16.84
C LYS A 223 -5.43 -15.65 17.91
N ILE A 224 -5.53 -16.02 19.19
CA ILE A 224 -5.10 -15.21 20.33
C ILE A 224 -4.30 -16.07 21.30
N GLU A 225 -3.24 -15.52 21.89
CA GLU A 225 -2.54 -16.12 23.02
C GLU A 225 -3.29 -15.84 24.35
N PRO A 226 -3.49 -16.83 25.25
CA PRO A 226 -4.26 -16.66 26.49
C PRO A 226 -3.82 -15.55 27.45
N ASN A 227 -2.61 -15.01 27.31
CA ASN A 227 -2.08 -13.94 28.16
C ASN A 227 -1.75 -12.66 27.35
N SER A 228 -2.25 -12.57 26.11
CA SER A 228 -2.04 -11.36 25.32
C SER A 228 -2.96 -10.23 25.76
N LYS A 229 -2.56 -9.00 25.44
CA LYS A 229 -3.42 -7.83 25.65
C LYS A 229 -4.77 -7.96 24.94
N HIS A 230 -4.81 -8.63 23.78
CA HIS A 230 -6.06 -8.90 23.05
C HIS A 230 -6.99 -9.83 23.84
N TYR A 231 -6.46 -10.88 24.46
CA TYR A 231 -7.24 -11.75 25.34
C TYR A 231 -7.78 -10.96 26.54
N GLU A 232 -6.92 -10.19 27.21
CA GLU A 232 -7.30 -9.38 28.37
C GLU A 232 -8.38 -8.34 28.04
N THR A 233 -8.33 -7.70 26.86
CA THR A 233 -9.39 -6.79 26.42
C THR A 233 -10.73 -7.51 26.29
N LEU A 234 -10.76 -8.66 25.61
CA LEU A 234 -12.00 -9.43 25.45
C LEU A 234 -12.52 -9.95 26.79
N LEU A 235 -11.62 -10.45 27.64
CA LEU A 235 -11.97 -10.94 28.97
C LEU A 235 -12.46 -9.83 29.89
N SER A 236 -11.83 -8.65 29.86
CA SER A 236 -12.27 -7.48 30.63
C SER A 236 -13.67 -7.03 30.20
N TRP A 237 -13.99 -7.09 28.91
CA TRP A 237 -15.32 -6.76 28.43
C TRP A 237 -16.36 -7.75 28.96
N LEU A 238 -16.05 -9.05 28.93
CA LEU A 238 -16.91 -10.11 29.47
C LEU A 238 -17.09 -9.99 30.99
N LYS A 239 -16.01 -9.72 31.74
CA LYS A 239 -16.03 -9.50 33.20
C LYS A 239 -16.86 -8.28 33.59
N SER A 240 -16.90 -7.26 32.75
CA SER A 240 -17.77 -6.09 32.91
C SER A 240 -19.24 -6.36 32.53
N GLY A 241 -19.62 -7.60 32.25
CA GLY A 241 -20.98 -7.99 31.87
C GLY A 241 -21.27 -7.90 30.38
N ALA A 242 -20.24 -7.84 29.53
CA ALA A 242 -20.33 -7.63 28.08
C ALA A 242 -21.25 -6.44 27.72
N PRO A 243 -20.99 -5.24 28.26
CA PRO A 243 -21.86 -4.09 28.04
C PRO A 243 -21.91 -3.72 26.56
N ALA A 244 -23.09 -3.32 26.09
CA ALA A 244 -23.21 -2.53 24.88
C ALA A 244 -22.68 -1.11 25.15
N ASP A 245 -22.22 -0.43 24.12
CA ASP A 245 -21.87 0.98 24.25
C ASP A 245 -23.12 1.80 24.62
N ALA A 246 -23.05 2.53 25.74
CA ALA A 246 -24.19 3.30 26.25
C ALA A 246 -24.61 4.42 25.29
N THR A 247 -23.62 5.05 24.67
CA THR A 247 -23.74 5.94 23.52
C THR A 247 -22.70 5.51 22.50
N ARG A 248 -22.98 5.79 21.22
CA ARG A 248 -22.00 5.49 20.17
C ARG A 248 -20.70 6.24 20.46
N PRO A 249 -19.54 5.57 20.48
CA PRO A 249 -18.26 6.24 20.65
C PRO A 249 -18.03 7.28 19.53
N PRO A 250 -17.21 8.31 19.79
CA PRO A 250 -16.78 9.24 18.75
C PRO A 250 -16.20 8.48 17.55
N ALA A 251 -16.53 8.90 16.33
CA ALA A 251 -15.98 8.28 15.13
C ALA A 251 -14.48 8.56 15.01
N VAL A 252 -13.72 7.61 14.45
CA VAL A 252 -12.34 7.88 14.02
C VAL A 252 -12.40 8.81 12.82
N THR A 253 -11.63 9.90 12.86
CA THR A 253 -11.54 10.88 11.76
C THR A 253 -10.21 10.79 11.01
N LYS A 254 -9.19 10.22 11.65
CA LYS A 254 -7.85 10.07 11.10
C LYS A 254 -7.09 8.95 11.79
N VAL A 255 -6.23 8.26 11.04
CA VAL A 255 -5.19 7.39 11.58
C VAL A 255 -3.85 7.86 11.02
N ASP A 256 -2.85 8.01 11.87
CA ASP A 256 -1.47 8.29 11.47
C ASP A 256 -0.59 7.07 11.77
N VAL A 257 0.37 6.78 10.89
CA VAL A 257 1.40 5.76 11.11
C VAL A 257 2.77 6.42 11.05
N TYR A 258 3.59 6.11 12.05
CA TYR A 258 4.91 6.69 12.22
C TYR A 258 6.02 5.62 12.22
N PRO A 259 7.21 5.94 11.67
CA PRO A 259 7.47 7.13 10.85
C PRO A 259 6.67 7.07 9.53
N PRO A 260 6.36 8.23 8.90
CA PRO A 260 5.60 8.24 7.64
C PRO A 260 6.41 7.65 6.47
N GLN A 261 7.73 7.64 6.60
CA GLN A 261 8.66 7.01 5.66
C GLN A 261 9.86 6.47 6.43
N ALA A 262 10.40 5.34 5.97
CA ALA A 262 11.68 4.80 6.40
C ALA A 262 12.54 4.42 5.19
N VAL A 263 13.83 4.72 5.26
CA VAL A 263 14.85 4.33 4.27
C VAL A 263 15.89 3.52 5.01
N ILE A 264 15.83 2.20 4.88
CA ILE A 264 16.60 1.27 5.70
C ILE A 264 17.76 0.72 4.87
N GLU A 265 18.98 0.92 5.35
CA GLU A 265 20.20 0.40 4.73
C GLU A 265 20.61 -0.95 5.34
N GLY A 266 20.83 -1.94 4.48
CA GLY A 266 21.18 -3.32 4.84
C GLY A 266 19.97 -4.22 5.08
N GLU A 267 20.17 -5.53 4.92
CA GLU A 267 19.15 -6.55 5.16
C GLU A 267 19.03 -6.90 6.64
N GLY A 268 17.83 -7.30 7.07
CA GLY A 268 17.55 -7.73 8.45
C GLY A 268 17.52 -6.61 9.48
N LYS A 269 17.53 -5.34 9.05
CA LYS A 269 17.40 -4.20 9.96
C LYS A 269 15.92 -3.96 10.28
N VAL A 270 15.66 -3.49 11.48
CA VAL A 270 14.30 -3.35 12.01
C VAL A 270 13.92 -1.88 12.17
N GLN A 271 12.70 -1.55 11.77
CA GLN A 271 12.03 -0.28 12.04
C GLN A 271 10.72 -0.56 12.77
N ARG A 272 10.53 0.01 13.97
CA ARG A 272 9.24 -0.02 14.66
C ARG A 272 8.26 0.95 14.03
N LEU A 273 7.00 0.57 13.96
CA LEU A 273 5.90 1.47 13.64
C LEU A 273 5.08 1.80 14.89
N VAL A 274 4.49 2.99 14.91
CA VAL A 274 3.46 3.42 15.87
C VAL A 274 2.23 3.85 15.07
N ALA A 275 1.03 3.49 15.51
CA ALA A 275 -0.22 3.93 14.90
C ALA A 275 -1.05 4.73 15.90
N VAL A 276 -1.53 5.91 15.51
CA VAL A 276 -2.33 6.80 16.37
C VAL A 276 -3.63 7.15 15.68
N ALA A 277 -4.76 6.94 16.36
CA ALA A 277 -6.08 7.36 15.88
C ALA A 277 -6.47 8.70 16.51
N THR A 278 -7.05 9.59 15.70
CA THR A 278 -7.71 10.83 16.16
C THR A 278 -9.22 10.69 15.99
N TYR A 279 -9.96 11.03 17.03
CA TYR A 279 -11.41 10.89 17.12
C TYR A 279 -12.13 12.22 16.88
N ALA A 280 -13.42 12.15 16.55
CA ALA A 280 -14.25 13.32 16.23
C ALA A 280 -14.42 14.31 17.39
N ASP A 281 -14.20 13.87 18.63
CA ASP A 281 -14.19 14.72 19.82
C ASP A 281 -12.81 15.36 20.10
N GLY A 282 -11.84 15.15 19.21
CA GLY A 282 -10.47 15.66 19.31
C GLY A 282 -9.53 14.80 20.16
N THR A 283 -10.02 13.72 20.76
CA THR A 283 -9.17 12.80 21.54
C THR A 283 -8.28 11.96 20.63
N GLN A 284 -7.19 11.42 21.20
CA GLN A 284 -6.27 10.53 20.50
C GLN A 284 -6.08 9.21 21.26
N ARG A 285 -5.79 8.14 20.52
CA ARG A 285 -5.31 6.87 21.07
C ARG A 285 -4.17 6.33 20.27
N ASP A 286 -3.21 5.77 20.98
CA ASP A 286 -2.38 4.72 20.44
C ASP A 286 -3.26 3.51 20.08
N VAL A 287 -3.18 3.11 18.82
CA VAL A 287 -3.88 1.96 18.26
C VAL A 287 -2.90 0.98 17.62
N TRP A 288 -1.60 1.07 17.92
CA TRP A 288 -0.57 0.17 17.39
C TRP A 288 -0.92 -1.31 17.59
N ASP A 289 -1.38 -1.68 18.78
CA ASP A 289 -1.74 -3.06 19.10
C ASP A 289 -3.09 -3.48 18.50
N LEU A 290 -3.92 -2.54 18.04
CA LEU A 290 -5.23 -2.78 17.46
C LEU A 290 -5.25 -2.63 15.93
N ALA A 291 -4.30 -1.93 15.35
CA ALA A 291 -4.19 -1.72 13.91
C ALA A 291 -3.64 -2.98 13.24
N SER A 292 -4.27 -3.43 12.15
CA SER A 292 -3.76 -4.53 11.34
C SER A 292 -2.67 -4.02 10.40
N PHE A 293 -1.47 -4.59 10.47
CA PHE A 293 -0.35 -4.21 9.62
C PHE A 293 -0.18 -5.19 8.45
N THR A 294 0.00 -4.68 7.24
CA THR A 294 0.27 -5.47 6.03
C THR A 294 1.31 -4.76 5.16
N THR A 295 1.93 -5.50 4.24
CA THR A 295 2.89 -4.96 3.27
C THR A 295 2.50 -5.42 1.88
N ASN A 296 2.70 -4.57 0.87
CA ASN A 296 2.50 -4.96 -0.54
C ASN A 296 3.75 -5.59 -1.16
N ASN A 297 4.89 -5.57 -0.47
CA ASN A 297 6.15 -6.15 -0.94
C ASN A 297 6.98 -6.67 0.24
N GLU A 298 6.65 -7.88 0.69
CA GLU A 298 7.31 -8.55 1.82
C GLU A 298 8.80 -8.83 1.56
N ARG A 299 9.21 -9.01 0.30
CA ARG A 299 10.62 -9.26 -0.04
C ARG A 299 11.52 -8.08 0.30
N SER A 300 11.01 -6.86 0.15
CA SER A 300 11.77 -5.63 0.47
C SER A 300 11.52 -5.15 1.90
N ALA A 301 10.29 -5.24 2.39
CA ALA A 301 9.97 -4.88 3.76
C ALA A 301 8.85 -5.77 4.31
N ALA A 302 9.23 -6.82 5.03
CA ALA A 302 8.30 -7.67 5.75
C ALA A 302 7.80 -6.94 6.99
N VAL A 303 6.51 -7.05 7.32
CA VAL A 303 5.94 -6.48 8.53
C VAL A 303 5.33 -7.57 9.41
N ALA A 304 5.76 -7.61 10.67
CA ALA A 304 5.21 -8.51 11.66
C ALA A 304 3.89 -7.96 12.25
N ILE A 305 3.11 -8.83 12.91
CA ILE A 305 1.83 -8.43 13.51
C ILE A 305 2.00 -7.37 14.61
N ASP A 306 3.17 -7.27 15.22
CA ASP A 306 3.54 -6.24 16.20
C ASP A 306 4.06 -4.94 15.53
N GLY A 307 3.82 -4.76 14.22
CA GLY A 307 4.19 -3.54 13.51
C GLY A 307 5.69 -3.32 13.36
N LYS A 308 6.53 -4.33 13.62
CA LYS A 308 7.95 -4.27 13.30
C LYS A 308 8.17 -4.60 11.82
N VAL A 309 8.82 -3.68 11.13
CA VAL A 309 9.23 -3.85 9.73
C VAL A 309 10.66 -4.35 9.70
N THR A 310 10.94 -5.40 8.92
CA THR A 310 12.27 -5.93 8.68
C THR A 310 12.65 -5.70 7.22
N SER A 311 13.78 -5.04 6.98
CA SER A 311 14.30 -4.83 5.62
C SER A 311 14.79 -6.14 5.00
N GLY A 312 14.48 -6.33 3.72
CA GLY A 312 14.97 -7.43 2.90
C GLY A 312 15.74 -6.90 1.69
N VAL A 313 15.50 -7.49 0.52
CA VAL A 313 16.20 -7.13 -0.71
C VAL A 313 15.85 -5.70 -1.16
N ARG A 314 16.76 -5.08 -1.91
CA ARG A 314 16.56 -3.73 -2.46
C ARG A 314 15.19 -3.58 -3.13
N GLY A 315 14.45 -2.56 -2.72
CA GLY A 315 13.15 -2.26 -3.29
C GLY A 315 12.34 -1.34 -2.40
N GLU A 316 11.08 -1.17 -2.77
CA GLU A 316 10.12 -0.35 -2.04
C GLU A 316 8.92 -1.20 -1.65
N ALA A 317 8.41 -0.92 -0.45
CA ALA A 317 7.14 -1.41 0.03
C ALA A 317 6.32 -0.25 0.62
N PHE A 318 5.01 -0.38 0.56
CA PHE A 318 4.10 0.39 1.39
C PHE A 318 3.61 -0.53 2.51
N VAL A 319 3.99 -0.20 3.74
CA VAL A 319 3.50 -0.88 4.94
C VAL A 319 2.24 -0.16 5.39
N MET A 320 1.11 -0.83 5.30
CA MET A 320 -0.21 -0.29 5.60
C MET A 320 -0.61 -0.64 7.02
N ALA A 321 -1.19 0.31 7.75
CA ALA A 321 -1.93 0.05 8.97
C ALA A 321 -3.41 0.31 8.73
N ARG A 322 -4.24 -0.68 9.05
CA ARG A 322 -5.69 -0.57 9.03
C ARG A 322 -6.22 -0.49 10.45
N PHE A 323 -7.00 0.54 10.74
CA PHE A 323 -7.76 0.65 11.98
C PHE A 323 -9.12 1.29 11.68
N ASP A 324 -10.19 0.68 12.20
CA ASP A 324 -11.56 1.04 11.86
C ASP A 324 -11.79 1.05 10.32
N THR A 325 -12.32 2.13 9.76
CA THR A 325 -12.54 2.33 8.32
C THR A 325 -11.33 2.91 7.59
N HIS A 326 -10.23 3.20 8.30
CA HIS A 326 -9.06 3.88 7.76
C HIS A 326 -7.94 2.90 7.41
N THR A 327 -7.31 3.10 6.26
CA THR A 327 -6.07 2.43 5.86
C THR A 327 -5.06 3.48 5.46
N VAL A 328 -3.93 3.52 6.17
CA VAL A 328 -2.86 4.50 5.94
C VAL A 328 -1.53 3.80 5.77
N GLY A 329 -0.66 4.33 4.90
CA GLY A 329 0.60 3.70 4.53
C GLY A 329 1.82 4.48 5.04
N SER A 330 2.84 3.73 5.47
CA SER A 330 4.22 4.20 5.63
C SER A 330 5.06 3.65 4.49
N GLN A 331 5.80 4.52 3.79
CA GLN A 331 6.67 4.12 2.68
C GLN A 331 7.99 3.59 3.24
N VAL A 332 8.36 2.36 2.91
CA VAL A 332 9.61 1.75 3.35
C VAL A 332 10.47 1.41 2.14
N LEU A 333 11.67 1.98 2.09
CA LEU A 333 12.69 1.65 1.10
C LEU A 333 13.77 0.80 1.76
N ALA A 334 14.05 -0.37 1.20
CA ALA A 334 15.18 -1.19 1.58
C ALA A 334 16.31 -0.96 0.58
N LEU A 335 17.51 -0.68 1.08
CA LEU A 335 18.70 -0.39 0.29
C LEU A 335 19.83 -1.38 0.64
N PRO A 336 20.67 -1.78 -0.32
CA PRO A 336 21.86 -2.58 -0.02
C PRO A 336 22.81 -1.82 0.91
N ASP A 337 23.54 -2.57 1.74
CA ASP A 337 24.59 -2.00 2.57
C ASP A 337 25.77 -1.53 1.70
N ARG A 338 26.34 -0.37 2.02
CA ARG A 338 27.55 0.21 1.37
C ARG A 338 27.51 0.22 -0.16
N LEU A 339 26.37 0.57 -0.75
CA LEU A 339 26.25 0.65 -2.20
C LEU A 339 27.09 1.81 -2.77
N ASP A 340 28.01 1.50 -3.70
CA ASP A 340 28.64 2.52 -4.55
C ASP A 340 27.62 2.98 -5.59
N TYR A 341 27.03 4.16 -5.35
CA TYR A 341 25.92 4.69 -6.12
C TYR A 341 26.24 6.09 -6.67
N ARG A 342 26.03 6.26 -7.97
CA ARG A 342 26.05 7.56 -8.64
C ARG A 342 24.66 7.91 -9.12
N ALA A 343 24.24 9.15 -8.85
CA ALA A 343 22.94 9.62 -9.29
C ALA A 343 22.88 9.69 -10.83
N PRO A 344 21.77 9.26 -11.47
CA PRO A 344 21.54 9.44 -12.89
C PRO A 344 21.75 10.89 -13.29
N VAL A 345 22.52 11.12 -14.34
CA VAL A 345 22.82 12.48 -14.84
C VAL A 345 21.89 12.85 -15.98
N ALA A 346 21.36 11.85 -16.71
CA ALA A 346 20.55 12.07 -17.90
C ALA A 346 19.40 13.06 -17.67
N GLU A 347 19.22 13.92 -18.67
CA GLU A 347 18.10 14.86 -18.80
C GLU A 347 17.22 14.37 -19.95
N GLY A 348 15.91 14.38 -19.72
CA GLY A 348 14.92 13.93 -20.70
C GLY A 348 13.65 14.77 -20.59
N ASN A 349 12.50 14.16 -20.87
CA ASN A 349 11.22 14.83 -20.69
C ASN A 349 10.77 14.76 -19.21
N TYR A 350 9.57 15.27 -18.92
CA TYR A 350 9.05 15.31 -17.55
C TYR A 350 8.86 13.91 -16.92
N ILE A 351 8.65 12.86 -17.73
CA ILE A 351 8.57 11.46 -17.29
C ILE A 351 9.95 10.98 -16.84
N ASP A 352 11.01 11.31 -17.59
CA ASP A 352 12.38 10.94 -17.23
C ASP A 352 12.79 11.57 -15.89
N ASN A 353 12.29 12.78 -15.58
CA ASN A 353 12.49 13.39 -14.26
C ASN A 353 11.82 12.57 -13.13
N LEU A 354 10.64 12.01 -13.37
CA LEU A 354 9.96 11.14 -12.40
C LEU A 354 10.69 9.79 -12.23
N VAL A 355 11.15 9.20 -13.33
CA VAL A 355 11.96 7.97 -13.32
C VAL A 355 13.28 8.20 -12.59
N LYS A 356 14.00 9.28 -12.91
CA LYS A 356 15.23 9.71 -12.24
C LYS A 356 15.02 9.89 -10.75
N ALA A 357 13.98 10.60 -10.33
CA ALA A 357 13.66 10.76 -8.91
C ALA A 357 13.43 9.41 -8.22
N LYS A 358 12.79 8.44 -8.89
CA LYS A 358 12.59 7.10 -8.35
C LYS A 358 13.87 6.28 -8.25
N LEU A 359 14.69 6.30 -9.30
CA LEU A 359 16.00 5.64 -9.34
C LEU A 359 16.92 6.20 -8.24
N GLN A 360 16.90 7.53 -8.01
CA GLN A 360 17.62 8.18 -6.92
C GLN A 360 17.18 7.69 -5.54
N LYS A 361 15.86 7.63 -5.30
CA LYS A 361 15.32 7.10 -4.03
C LYS A 361 15.75 5.65 -3.77
N LEU A 362 15.78 4.82 -4.82
CA LEU A 362 16.16 3.41 -4.73
C LEU A 362 17.68 3.17 -4.86
N ARG A 363 18.47 4.22 -5.04
CA ARG A 363 19.91 4.16 -5.35
C ARG A 363 20.22 3.20 -6.50
N LEU A 364 19.40 3.27 -7.56
CA LEU A 364 19.57 2.49 -8.77
C LEU A 364 20.31 3.33 -9.83
N PRO A 365 21.43 2.83 -10.39
CA PRO A 365 22.05 3.47 -11.54
C PRO A 365 21.11 3.39 -12.75
N GLU A 366 21.26 4.33 -13.68
CA GLU A 366 20.57 4.26 -14.95
C GLU A 366 21.14 3.13 -15.81
N SER A 367 20.26 2.45 -16.54
CA SER A 367 20.69 1.49 -17.56
C SER A 367 21.38 2.26 -18.70
N GLY A 368 22.45 1.68 -19.25
CA GLY A 368 23.07 2.21 -20.45
C GLY A 368 22.10 2.23 -21.64
N ILE A 369 22.39 3.09 -22.61
CA ILE A 369 21.65 3.15 -23.89
C ILE A 369 21.82 1.80 -24.61
N CYS A 370 20.70 1.19 -25.02
CA CYS A 370 20.72 -0.05 -25.79
C CYS A 370 21.26 0.17 -27.21
N SER A 371 21.69 -0.93 -27.85
CA SER A 371 22.08 -0.92 -29.28
C SER A 371 20.92 -0.48 -30.19
N ASP A 372 21.23 -0.09 -31.42
CA ASP A 372 20.19 0.32 -32.37
C ASP A 372 19.34 -0.86 -32.83
N GLU A 373 19.93 -2.06 -32.94
CA GLU A 373 19.26 -3.32 -33.23
C GLU A 373 18.28 -3.71 -32.11
N ASP A 374 18.71 -3.57 -30.85
CA ASP A 374 17.83 -3.78 -29.70
C ASP A 374 16.69 -2.76 -29.70
N PHE A 375 17.01 -1.48 -29.95
CA PHE A 375 16.04 -0.40 -29.91
C PHE A 375 14.94 -0.60 -30.95
N VAL A 376 15.32 -0.76 -32.23
CA VAL A 376 14.36 -0.89 -33.34
C VAL A 376 13.46 -2.12 -33.16
N ARG A 377 14.01 -3.25 -32.72
CA ARG A 377 13.22 -4.45 -32.45
C ARG A 377 12.25 -4.24 -31.30
N ARG A 378 12.72 -3.75 -30.15
CA ARG A 378 11.89 -3.61 -28.93
C ARG A 378 10.81 -2.56 -29.11
N SER A 379 11.14 -1.40 -29.71
CA SER A 379 10.17 -0.33 -29.90
C SER A 379 9.07 -0.73 -30.89
N THR A 380 9.41 -1.43 -31.98
CA THR A 380 8.39 -1.88 -32.94
C THR A 380 7.46 -2.91 -32.33
N ILE A 381 8.00 -3.94 -31.66
CA ILE A 381 7.18 -4.96 -31.00
C ILE A 381 6.26 -4.32 -29.96
N ASP A 382 6.78 -3.43 -29.13
CA ASP A 382 6.01 -2.86 -28.03
C ASP A 382 4.91 -1.90 -28.52
N ILE A 383 5.22 -1.06 -29.51
CA ILE A 383 4.29 -0.03 -30.02
C ILE A 383 3.27 -0.62 -31.00
N THR A 384 3.67 -1.53 -31.89
CA THR A 384 2.82 -2.05 -32.97
C THR A 384 2.44 -3.52 -32.83
N GLY A 385 3.10 -4.27 -31.95
CA GLY A 385 2.89 -5.72 -31.82
C GLY A 385 3.58 -6.56 -32.89
N LEU A 386 4.37 -5.95 -33.78
CA LEU A 386 5.01 -6.62 -34.91
C LEU A 386 6.54 -6.55 -34.82
N LEU A 387 7.21 -7.40 -35.60
CA LEU A 387 8.65 -7.27 -35.84
C LEU A 387 8.89 -6.16 -36.89
N PRO A 388 10.00 -5.40 -36.80
CA PRO A 388 10.42 -4.55 -37.90
C PRO A 388 10.81 -5.43 -39.10
N THR A 389 10.63 -4.92 -40.32
CA THR A 389 11.15 -5.62 -41.50
C THR A 389 12.68 -5.54 -41.56
N GLU A 390 13.29 -6.40 -42.39
CA GLU A 390 14.74 -6.37 -42.62
C GLU A 390 15.17 -5.02 -43.20
N GLU A 391 14.39 -4.47 -44.14
CA GLU A 391 14.65 -3.16 -44.75
C GLU A 391 14.54 -2.01 -43.74
N GLU A 392 13.50 -2.01 -42.91
CA GLU A 392 13.32 -1.00 -41.86
C GLU A 392 14.48 -1.02 -40.86
N THR A 393 14.91 -2.22 -40.45
CA THR A 393 16.04 -2.41 -39.54
C THR A 393 17.33 -1.88 -40.17
N ALA A 394 17.60 -2.26 -41.43
CA ALA A 394 18.80 -1.81 -42.15
C ALA A 394 18.83 -0.29 -42.32
N GLN A 395 17.69 0.33 -42.65
CA GLN A 395 17.56 1.78 -42.78
C GLN A 395 17.80 2.50 -41.44
N PHE A 396 17.20 2.01 -40.35
CA PHE A 396 17.33 2.62 -39.03
C PHE A 396 18.77 2.53 -38.49
N VAL A 397 19.43 1.39 -38.69
CA VAL A 397 20.82 1.18 -38.26
C VAL A 397 21.78 2.06 -39.07
N ALA A 398 21.55 2.20 -40.38
CA ALA A 398 22.40 3.02 -41.26
C ALA A 398 22.20 4.53 -41.08
N ASP A 399 21.08 4.98 -40.50
CA ASP A 399 20.80 6.40 -40.28
C ASP A 399 21.73 6.99 -39.18
N PRO A 400 22.58 7.99 -39.48
CA PRO A 400 23.46 8.62 -38.50
C PRO A 400 22.81 9.76 -37.73
N SER A 401 21.54 10.09 -38.02
CA SER A 401 20.90 11.27 -37.47
C SER A 401 20.71 11.16 -35.95
N PRO A 402 21.03 12.22 -35.18
CA PRO A 402 20.93 12.19 -33.72
C PRO A 402 19.49 12.06 -33.20
N ASP A 403 18.49 12.38 -34.03
CA ASP A 403 17.07 12.33 -33.71
C ASP A 403 16.35 11.07 -34.23
N LYS A 404 17.09 10.11 -34.82
CA LYS A 404 16.50 8.95 -35.51
C LYS A 404 15.55 8.12 -34.64
N ARG A 405 15.85 7.99 -33.33
CA ARG A 405 15.01 7.27 -32.36
C ARG A 405 13.64 7.94 -32.19
N SER A 406 13.62 9.27 -32.07
CA SER A 406 12.39 10.04 -31.93
C SER A 406 11.55 9.96 -33.21
N ARG A 407 12.17 10.15 -34.38
CA ARG A 407 11.49 10.02 -35.68
C ARG A 407 10.92 8.62 -35.91
N TRP A 408 11.65 7.58 -35.49
CA TRP A 408 11.18 6.21 -35.55
C TRP A 408 9.95 5.98 -34.68
N ILE A 409 9.96 6.47 -33.43
CA ILE A 409 8.81 6.40 -32.53
C ILE A 409 7.60 7.13 -33.13
N ASP A 410 7.78 8.35 -33.63
CA ASP A 410 6.71 9.12 -34.26
C ASP A 410 6.11 8.36 -35.45
N ASN A 411 6.95 7.74 -36.29
CA ASN A 411 6.48 6.90 -37.38
C ASN A 411 5.66 5.69 -36.90
N LEU A 412 6.13 4.99 -35.86
CA LEU A 412 5.42 3.83 -35.31
C LEU A 412 4.06 4.21 -34.72
N LEU A 413 3.95 5.37 -34.07
CA LEU A 413 2.70 5.86 -33.48
C LEU A 413 1.66 6.27 -34.53
N GLU A 414 2.08 6.60 -35.75
CA GLU A 414 1.19 6.92 -36.87
C GLU A 414 0.69 5.67 -37.62
N ARG A 415 1.21 4.49 -37.32
CA ARG A 415 0.81 3.23 -37.94
C ARG A 415 -0.56 2.77 -37.46
N LYS A 416 -1.34 2.12 -38.34
CA LYS A 416 -2.64 1.55 -37.96
C LYS A 416 -2.50 0.48 -36.88
N GLU A 417 -1.39 -0.26 -36.91
CA GLU A 417 -1.09 -1.37 -36.01
C GLU A 417 -1.00 -0.89 -34.56
N PHE A 418 -0.48 0.33 -34.34
CA PHE A 418 -0.51 0.96 -33.01
C PHE A 418 -1.94 1.13 -32.51
N SER A 419 -2.83 1.68 -33.34
CA SER A 419 -4.23 1.90 -32.93
C SER A 419 -4.98 0.58 -32.72
N GLU A 420 -4.71 -0.43 -33.54
CA GLU A 420 -5.32 -1.76 -33.45
C GLU A 420 -4.88 -2.53 -32.20
N ILE A 421 -3.58 -2.58 -31.88
CA ILE A 421 -3.10 -3.29 -30.68
C ILE A 421 -3.56 -2.60 -29.39
N TRP A 422 -3.59 -1.27 -29.37
CA TRP A 422 -4.09 -0.51 -28.23
C TRP A 422 -5.60 -0.67 -28.06
N ALA A 423 -6.37 -0.66 -29.15
CA ALA A 423 -7.79 -0.95 -29.10
C ALA A 423 -8.06 -2.37 -28.58
N MET A 424 -7.25 -3.35 -28.98
CA MET A 424 -7.34 -4.72 -28.47
C MET A 424 -7.04 -4.80 -26.96
N LYS A 425 -5.96 -4.18 -26.48
CA LYS A 425 -5.64 -4.12 -25.03
C LYS A 425 -6.79 -3.50 -24.21
N TRP A 426 -7.37 -2.40 -24.70
CA TRP A 426 -8.50 -1.77 -24.04
C TRP A 426 -9.82 -2.55 -24.20
N SER A 427 -9.98 -3.31 -25.27
CA SER A 427 -11.16 -4.14 -25.52
C SER A 427 -11.33 -5.21 -24.45
N ASP A 428 -10.24 -5.75 -23.91
CA ASP A 428 -10.30 -6.71 -22.80
C ASP A 428 -10.86 -6.05 -21.53
N LEU A 429 -10.38 -4.85 -21.18
CA LEU A 429 -10.86 -4.09 -20.03
C LEU A 429 -12.33 -3.66 -20.20
N LEU A 430 -12.71 -3.26 -21.40
CA LEU A 430 -14.06 -2.82 -21.75
C LEU A 430 -14.99 -3.98 -22.13
N MET A 431 -14.50 -5.22 -22.04
CA MET A 431 -15.21 -6.45 -22.35
C MET A 431 -15.88 -6.44 -23.74
N ILE A 432 -15.22 -5.88 -24.75
CA ILE A 432 -15.74 -5.80 -26.13
C ILE A 432 -15.71 -7.19 -26.76
N LYS A 433 -16.84 -7.89 -26.72
CA LYS A 433 -17.00 -9.22 -27.30
C LYS A 433 -18.43 -9.48 -27.76
N SER A 434 -18.57 -10.36 -28.74
CA SER A 434 -19.89 -10.89 -29.12
C SER A 434 -20.39 -11.87 -28.06
N THR A 435 -21.65 -11.77 -27.69
CA THR A 435 -22.35 -12.70 -26.78
C THR A 435 -23.77 -12.95 -27.30
N ASN A 436 -24.59 -13.71 -26.57
CA ASN A 436 -26.03 -13.82 -26.87
C ASN A 436 -26.76 -12.46 -26.70
N GLN A 437 -26.20 -11.52 -25.93
CA GLN A 437 -26.78 -10.20 -25.68
C GLN A 437 -26.20 -9.12 -26.61
N VAL A 438 -24.93 -9.25 -27.00
CA VAL A 438 -24.20 -8.31 -27.86
C VAL A 438 -23.90 -8.99 -29.19
N SER A 439 -24.59 -8.56 -30.26
CA SER A 439 -24.34 -9.12 -31.60
C SER A 439 -22.91 -8.82 -32.08
N TYR A 440 -22.40 -9.67 -32.98
CA TYR A 440 -21.10 -9.45 -33.63
C TYR A 440 -20.99 -8.05 -34.25
N LYS A 441 -22.03 -7.58 -34.93
CA LYS A 441 -22.06 -6.24 -35.53
C LYS A 441 -21.90 -5.13 -34.48
N ALA A 442 -22.52 -5.27 -33.30
CA ALA A 442 -22.44 -4.28 -32.24
C ALA A 442 -21.02 -4.24 -31.64
N ALA A 443 -20.45 -5.42 -31.34
CA ALA A 443 -19.08 -5.55 -30.86
C ALA A 443 -18.06 -4.98 -31.87
N TYR A 444 -18.24 -5.28 -33.16
CA TYR A 444 -17.38 -4.76 -34.24
C TYR A 444 -17.44 -3.23 -34.36
N LEU A 445 -18.64 -2.64 -34.31
CA LEU A 445 -18.80 -1.18 -34.32
C LEU A 445 -18.20 -0.54 -33.07
N TYR A 446 -18.31 -1.18 -31.92
CA TYR A 446 -17.73 -0.69 -30.67
C TYR A 446 -16.20 -0.74 -30.69
N TYR A 447 -15.63 -1.85 -31.15
CA TYR A 447 -14.19 -1.98 -31.41
C TYR A 447 -13.68 -0.88 -32.34
N ASN A 448 -14.32 -0.69 -33.50
CA ASN A 448 -13.89 0.34 -34.46
C ASN A 448 -14.04 1.76 -33.91
N TRP A 449 -15.08 2.03 -33.12
CA TRP A 449 -15.21 3.30 -32.42
C TRP A 449 -14.00 3.55 -31.52
N LEU A 450 -13.57 2.55 -30.74
CA LEU A 450 -12.42 2.65 -29.85
C LEU A 450 -11.11 2.81 -30.63
N THR A 451 -10.90 2.00 -31.66
CA THR A 451 -9.74 2.11 -32.57
C THR A 451 -9.63 3.51 -33.17
N ASN A 452 -10.75 4.08 -33.63
CA ASN A 452 -10.77 5.44 -34.17
C ASN A 452 -10.46 6.50 -33.10
N LYS A 453 -10.93 6.33 -31.87
CA LYS A 453 -10.63 7.24 -30.75
C LYS A 453 -9.13 7.24 -30.44
N ILE A 454 -8.51 6.08 -30.42
CA ILE A 454 -7.06 5.90 -30.18
C ILE A 454 -6.26 6.49 -31.36
N ALA A 455 -6.63 6.15 -32.60
CA ALA A 455 -5.98 6.68 -33.81
C ALA A 455 -6.05 8.22 -33.89
N SER A 456 -7.14 8.81 -33.40
CA SER A 456 -7.32 10.26 -33.35
C SER A 456 -6.61 10.94 -32.17
N ASN A 457 -5.85 10.19 -31.37
CA ASN A 457 -5.19 10.67 -30.15
C ASN A 457 -6.19 11.32 -29.17
N THR A 458 -7.40 10.75 -29.03
CA THR A 458 -8.45 11.31 -28.16
C THR A 458 -8.04 11.18 -26.69
N PRO A 459 -8.07 12.27 -25.89
CA PRO A 459 -7.77 12.18 -24.46
C PRO A 459 -8.64 11.14 -23.73
N ILE A 460 -8.02 10.36 -22.83
CA ILE A 460 -8.69 9.26 -22.12
C ILE A 460 -9.91 9.78 -21.34
N ASP A 461 -9.84 10.95 -20.72
CA ASP A 461 -10.98 11.54 -20.00
C ASP A 461 -12.19 11.79 -20.92
N GLN A 462 -11.95 12.13 -22.19
CA GLN A 462 -13.01 12.25 -23.18
C GLN A 462 -13.55 10.88 -23.62
N ILE A 463 -12.69 9.87 -23.82
CA ILE A 463 -13.13 8.49 -24.11
C ILE A 463 -14.04 7.97 -22.98
N VAL A 464 -13.61 8.15 -21.73
CA VAL A 464 -14.38 7.73 -20.54
C VAL A 464 -15.70 8.48 -20.44
N ARG A 465 -15.69 9.80 -20.67
CA ARG A 465 -16.91 10.62 -20.70
C ARG A 465 -17.87 10.12 -21.78
N ASP A 466 -17.39 9.86 -22.98
CA ASP A 466 -18.20 9.36 -24.09
C ASP A 466 -18.83 8.00 -23.76
N LEU A 467 -18.10 7.11 -23.06
CA LEU A 467 -18.61 5.82 -22.60
C LEU A 467 -19.70 5.98 -21.53
N ILE A 468 -19.41 6.70 -20.44
CA ILE A 468 -20.29 6.78 -19.27
C ILE A 468 -21.52 7.67 -19.52
N THR A 469 -21.47 8.55 -20.51
CA THR A 469 -22.62 9.39 -20.91
C THR A 469 -23.33 8.87 -22.15
N ALA A 470 -22.93 7.70 -22.68
CA ALA A 470 -23.50 7.14 -23.89
C ALA A 470 -25.00 6.86 -23.73
N THR A 471 -25.78 7.28 -24.73
CA THR A 471 -27.22 7.01 -24.84
C THR A 471 -27.58 6.66 -26.28
N GLY A 472 -28.78 6.08 -26.49
CA GLY A 472 -29.28 5.71 -27.82
C GLY A 472 -28.97 4.28 -28.24
N GLY A 473 -29.22 3.95 -29.51
CA GLY A 473 -29.06 2.59 -30.03
C GLY A 473 -27.59 2.19 -30.22
N THR A 474 -27.27 0.93 -29.94
CA THR A 474 -25.88 0.41 -29.90
C THR A 474 -25.20 0.29 -31.26
N PHE A 475 -25.93 0.47 -32.35
CA PHE A 475 -25.36 0.61 -33.70
C PHE A 475 -25.13 2.07 -34.10
N GLN A 476 -25.95 3.01 -33.64
CA GLN A 476 -25.81 4.43 -33.97
C GLN A 476 -24.79 5.11 -33.05
N ASN A 477 -24.80 4.72 -31.77
CA ASN A 477 -23.81 5.12 -30.78
C ASN A 477 -23.11 3.86 -30.23
N PRO A 478 -21.98 3.46 -30.82
CA PRO A 478 -21.29 2.23 -30.43
C PRO A 478 -20.81 2.23 -28.97
N ALA A 479 -20.56 3.40 -28.36
CA ALA A 479 -20.18 3.51 -26.95
C ALA A 479 -21.26 2.96 -26.00
N THR A 480 -22.54 2.97 -26.40
CA THR A 480 -23.64 2.41 -25.60
C THR A 480 -23.50 0.89 -25.39
N ASN A 481 -22.69 0.20 -26.20
CA ASN A 481 -22.40 -1.22 -25.98
C ASN A 481 -21.74 -1.48 -24.63
N PHE A 482 -21.07 -0.49 -24.02
CA PHE A 482 -20.55 -0.59 -22.65
C PHE A 482 -21.62 -1.05 -21.65
N TYR A 483 -22.84 -0.53 -21.80
CA TYR A 483 -24.01 -0.91 -20.97
C TYR A 483 -24.67 -2.21 -21.44
N GLN A 484 -24.55 -2.57 -22.71
CA GLN A 484 -25.16 -3.79 -23.24
C GLN A 484 -24.38 -5.06 -22.85
N VAL A 485 -23.09 -4.92 -22.56
CA VAL A 485 -22.24 -6.04 -22.12
C VAL A 485 -22.60 -6.53 -20.71
N GLU A 486 -23.04 -5.63 -19.82
CA GLU A 486 -23.49 -5.98 -18.45
C GLU A 486 -24.70 -5.12 -18.06
N LEU A 487 -25.85 -5.78 -17.87
CA LEU A 487 -27.13 -5.15 -17.55
C LEU A 487 -27.41 -5.09 -16.04
N ASP A 488 -26.67 -5.87 -15.25
CA ASP A 488 -26.74 -5.80 -13.80
C ASP A 488 -26.08 -4.52 -13.29
N ARG A 489 -26.86 -3.67 -12.61
CA ARG A 489 -26.41 -2.35 -12.15
C ARG A 489 -25.25 -2.42 -11.16
N LEU A 490 -25.22 -3.45 -10.30
CA LEU A 490 -24.17 -3.60 -9.30
C LEU A 490 -22.87 -3.97 -10.00
N LYS A 491 -22.89 -4.99 -10.85
CA LYS A 491 -21.71 -5.43 -11.61
C LYS A 491 -21.20 -4.36 -12.56
N LEU A 492 -22.09 -3.63 -13.21
CA LEU A 492 -21.69 -2.51 -14.07
C LEU A 492 -20.99 -1.41 -13.25
N SER A 493 -21.48 -1.10 -12.05
CA SER A 493 -20.84 -0.12 -11.15
C SER A 493 -19.46 -0.61 -10.70
N GLU A 494 -19.32 -1.90 -10.41
CA GLU A 494 -18.02 -2.54 -10.11
C GLU A 494 -17.07 -2.44 -11.30
N ASN A 495 -17.52 -2.74 -12.53
CA ASN A 495 -16.71 -2.62 -13.74
C ASN A 495 -16.25 -1.18 -13.98
N VAL A 496 -17.14 -0.20 -13.80
CA VAL A 496 -16.77 1.23 -13.91
C VAL A 496 -15.68 1.60 -12.90
N ALA A 497 -15.84 1.18 -11.64
CA ALA A 497 -14.83 1.44 -10.60
C ALA A 497 -13.49 0.77 -10.93
N GLN A 498 -13.52 -0.52 -11.30
CA GLN A 498 -12.30 -1.28 -11.61
C GLN A 498 -11.57 -0.75 -12.85
N VAL A 499 -12.30 -0.41 -13.92
CA VAL A 499 -11.67 0.01 -15.19
C VAL A 499 -11.17 1.45 -15.12
N PHE A 500 -11.88 2.36 -14.44
CA PHE A 500 -11.59 3.79 -14.52
C PHE A 500 -11.11 4.43 -13.20
N MET A 501 -11.24 3.75 -12.07
CA MET A 501 -10.86 4.30 -10.75
C MET A 501 -9.73 3.53 -10.05
N GLY A 502 -9.39 2.33 -10.52
CA GLY A 502 -8.32 1.49 -9.98
C GLY A 502 -8.83 0.50 -8.94
#